data_AF-A0A484Z549-F1
#
_entry.id   AF-A0A484Z549-F1
#
_cell.length_a   1.000
_cell.length_b   1.000
_cell.length_c   1.000
_cell.angle_alpha   90.00
_cell.angle_beta   90.00
_cell.angle_gamma   90.00
#
_symmetry.space_group_name_H-M   'P 1'
#
loop_
_entity.id
_entity.type
_entity.pdbx_description
1 polymer ?
#
loop_
_entity_poly.entity_id
_entity_poly.type
_entity_poly.pdbx_seq_one_letter_code
_entity_poly.pdbx_strand_id
1 'polypeptide(L)'
;MFQDNPLLAQLKQQLHSQTPRAEGVVKATEKGFGFLEVDGQKSYFIPPPQMKKVMHGDRISAVIHTEKERESAEPEALIEPFLTRFVGKVHKKDDRLSIVPDHPPAQRCHPVPCPSVALSMILKKVDWAVAEMRRHPLKGDRGFYAELTQFITYGDDHFVPWWVTLARHNLEKEATRRRGDRHAG
;
A
#
# COMPACT_ATOMS: atom_id res chain seq x y z
N MET A 1 -17.93 5.70 36.91
CA MET A 1 -16.67 6.19 36.32
C MET A 1 -15.56 5.25 36.74
N PHE A 2 -15.16 4.30 35.87
CA PHE A 2 -14.12 3.28 36.14
C PHE A 2 -12.82 3.65 35.41
N GLN A 3 -12.37 4.89 35.56
CA GLN A 3 -11.37 5.44 34.66
C GLN A 3 -9.92 5.25 35.10
N ASP A 4 -9.61 5.07 36.39
CA ASP A 4 -8.20 5.08 36.82
C ASP A 4 -7.92 4.00 37.88
N ASN A 5 -7.88 2.73 37.47
CA ASN A 5 -7.28 1.68 38.30
C ASN A 5 -5.89 1.30 37.72
N PRO A 6 -4.78 1.69 38.37
CA PRO A 6 -3.43 1.42 37.87
C PRO A 6 -3.12 -0.08 37.76
N LEU A 7 -3.79 -0.93 38.54
CA LEU A 7 -3.70 -2.39 38.45
C LEU A 7 -4.29 -2.95 37.14
N LEU A 8 -5.35 -2.33 36.59
CA LEU A 8 -5.90 -2.74 35.29
C LEU A 8 -4.98 -2.36 34.13
N ALA A 9 -4.26 -1.24 34.24
CA ALA A 9 -3.25 -0.87 33.26
C ALA A 9 -2.05 -1.84 33.28
N GLN A 10 -1.60 -2.23 34.48
CA GLN A 10 -0.56 -3.25 34.63
C GLN A 10 -1.01 -4.63 34.12
N LEU A 11 -2.23 -5.07 34.44
CA LEU A 11 -2.78 -6.33 33.93
C LEU A 11 -2.96 -6.32 32.41
N LYS A 12 -3.40 -5.20 31.84
CA LYS A 12 -3.42 -5.03 30.38
C LYS A 12 -2.01 -5.14 29.81
N GLN A 13 -1.02 -4.43 30.34
CA GLN A 13 0.37 -4.51 29.86
C GLN A 13 0.95 -5.93 29.96
N GLN A 14 0.69 -6.64 31.05
CA GLN A 14 1.11 -8.04 31.22
C GLN A 14 0.44 -8.97 30.22
N LEU A 15 -0.87 -8.82 29.99
CA LEU A 15 -1.59 -9.62 28.99
C LEU A 15 -1.10 -9.34 27.56
N HIS A 16 -0.79 -8.09 27.21
CA HIS A 16 -0.25 -7.75 25.88
C HIS A 16 1.17 -8.30 25.67
N SER A 17 1.94 -8.53 26.73
CA SER A 17 3.31 -9.03 26.64
C SER A 17 3.42 -10.55 26.42
N GLN A 18 2.36 -11.31 26.74
CA GLN A 18 2.36 -12.78 26.59
C GLN A 18 1.68 -13.27 25.31
N THR A 19 1.02 -12.38 24.55
CA THR A 19 0.32 -12.82 23.34
C THR A 19 1.33 -13.19 22.25
N PRO A 20 1.18 -14.35 21.59
CA PRO A 20 2.07 -14.76 20.52
C PRO A 20 1.99 -13.77 19.35
N ARG A 21 3.11 -13.13 19.05
CA ARG A 21 3.30 -12.31 17.86
C ARG A 21 3.91 -13.16 16.77
N ALA A 22 3.42 -12.99 15.55
CA ALA A 22 4.02 -13.58 14.38
C ALA A 22 4.25 -12.52 13.30
N GLU A 23 5.41 -12.62 12.68
CA GLU A 23 5.81 -11.74 11.59
C GLU A 23 5.65 -12.49 10.27
N GLY A 24 5.04 -11.84 9.29
CA GLY A 24 4.76 -12.50 8.02
C GLY A 24 4.38 -11.54 6.92
N VAL A 25 4.12 -12.10 5.74
CA VAL A 25 3.69 -11.37 4.55
C VAL A 25 2.18 -11.51 4.37
N VAL A 26 1.50 -10.38 4.16
CA VAL A 26 0.05 -10.37 3.92
C VAL A 26 -0.27 -10.82 2.50
N LYS A 27 -1.05 -11.87 2.37
CA LYS A 27 -1.65 -12.34 1.11
C LYS A 27 -3.16 -12.05 1.11
N ALA A 28 -3.55 -10.95 0.47
CA ALA A 28 -4.97 -10.64 0.25
C ALA A 28 -5.63 -11.59 -0.77
N THR A 29 -6.92 -11.90 -0.57
CA THR A 29 -7.76 -12.64 -1.52
C THR A 29 -8.94 -11.78 -2.02
N GLU A 30 -9.57 -12.19 -3.13
CA GLU A 30 -10.66 -11.44 -3.79
C GLU A 30 -11.92 -11.29 -2.92
N LYS A 31 -12.11 -12.19 -1.94
CA LYS A 31 -13.27 -12.20 -1.04
C LYS A 31 -13.13 -11.20 0.12
N GLY A 32 -12.11 -10.35 0.12
CA GLY A 32 -11.90 -9.29 1.13
C GLY A 32 -11.29 -9.77 2.45
N PHE A 33 -10.98 -11.06 2.59
CA PHE A 33 -10.12 -11.58 3.65
C PHE A 33 -8.70 -11.82 3.12
N GLY A 34 -7.74 -12.03 4.02
CA GLY A 34 -6.36 -12.33 3.66
C GLY A 34 -5.75 -13.37 4.57
N PHE A 35 -4.51 -13.71 4.28
CA PHE A 35 -3.70 -14.61 5.09
C PHE A 35 -2.38 -13.95 5.44
N LEU A 36 -1.88 -14.18 6.64
CA LEU A 36 -0.52 -13.84 7.02
C LEU A 36 0.33 -15.09 6.88
N GLU A 37 1.23 -15.11 5.91
CA GLU A 37 2.15 -16.22 5.69
C GLU A 37 3.43 -16.00 6.50
N VAL A 38 3.73 -16.97 7.36
CA VAL A 38 4.88 -16.98 8.27
C VAL A 38 5.79 -18.12 7.81
N ASP A 39 7.00 -17.75 7.38
CA ASP A 39 8.06 -18.66 6.93
C ASP A 39 7.64 -19.68 5.83
N GLY A 40 6.59 -19.38 5.07
CA GLY A 40 6.11 -20.20 3.94
C GLY A 40 5.43 -21.52 4.33
N GLN A 41 5.32 -21.85 5.62
CA GLN A 41 4.71 -23.09 6.10
C GLN A 41 3.43 -22.85 6.92
N LYS A 42 3.33 -21.73 7.63
CA LYS A 42 2.17 -21.39 8.45
C LYS A 42 1.42 -20.21 7.85
N SER A 43 0.10 -20.29 7.82
CA SER A 43 -0.76 -19.24 7.28
C SER A 43 -1.87 -18.93 8.28
N TYR A 44 -1.88 -17.71 8.80
CA TYR A 44 -2.91 -17.22 9.72
C TYR A 44 -4.00 -16.47 8.99
N PHE A 45 -5.25 -16.61 9.41
CA PHE A 45 -6.37 -15.95 8.75
C PHE A 45 -6.51 -14.49 9.21
N ILE A 46 -6.53 -13.54 8.27
CA ILE A 46 -6.78 -12.12 8.57
C ILE A 46 -8.24 -11.81 8.20
N PRO A 47 -9.08 -11.43 9.18
CA PRO A 47 -10.49 -11.17 8.93
C PRO A 47 -10.68 -9.86 8.14
N PRO A 48 -11.79 -9.72 7.37
CA PRO A 48 -12.03 -8.55 6.53
C PRO A 48 -11.94 -7.16 7.22
N PRO A 49 -12.37 -6.99 8.50
CA PRO A 49 -12.20 -5.72 9.20
C PRO A 49 -10.72 -5.32 9.38
N GLN A 50 -9.85 -6.30 9.63
CA GLN A 50 -8.42 -6.09 9.82
C GLN A 50 -7.69 -5.92 8.48
N MET A 51 -8.16 -6.57 7.42
CA MET A 51 -7.66 -6.37 6.05
C MET A 51 -7.80 -4.94 5.54
N LYS A 52 -8.71 -4.13 6.08
CA LYS A 52 -8.81 -2.70 5.73
C LYS A 52 -7.61 -1.88 6.21
N LYS A 53 -6.81 -2.39 7.15
CA LYS A 53 -5.64 -1.71 7.72
C LYS A 53 -4.33 -2.03 7.01
N VAL A 54 -4.31 -3.10 6.21
CA VAL A 54 -3.09 -3.67 5.60
C VAL A 54 -3.27 -3.83 4.09
N MET A 55 -2.17 -3.77 3.33
CA MET A 55 -2.19 -4.10 1.91
C MET A 55 -1.57 -5.47 1.65
N HIS A 56 -1.88 -6.01 0.48
CA HIS A 56 -1.21 -7.21 -0.01
C HIS A 56 0.29 -6.95 -0.16
N GLY A 57 1.10 -7.91 0.26
CA GLY A 57 2.56 -7.88 0.19
C GLY A 57 3.21 -7.17 1.37
N ASP A 58 2.45 -6.47 2.21
CA ASP A 58 3.02 -5.81 3.38
C ASP A 58 3.56 -6.85 4.35
N ARG A 59 4.75 -6.59 4.88
CA ARG A 59 5.33 -7.37 5.95
C ARG A 59 4.92 -6.76 7.28
N ILE A 60 4.15 -7.50 8.05
CA ILE A 60 3.56 -7.01 9.30
C ILE A 60 3.91 -7.95 10.45
N SER A 61 3.92 -7.39 11.65
CA SER A 61 3.81 -8.13 12.89
C SER A 61 2.34 -8.15 13.29
N ALA A 62 1.80 -9.35 13.53
CA ALA A 62 0.42 -9.56 13.94
C ALA A 62 0.35 -10.37 15.23
N VAL A 63 -0.64 -10.04 16.06
CA VAL A 63 -1.00 -10.81 17.25
C VAL A 63 -1.93 -11.93 16.82
N ILE A 64 -1.60 -13.17 17.20
CA ILE A 64 -2.41 -14.34 16.88
C ILE A 64 -3.41 -14.58 18.00
N HIS A 65 -4.70 -14.55 17.66
CA HIS A 65 -5.80 -14.95 18.54
C HIS A 65 -6.36 -16.29 18.07
N THR A 66 -6.32 -17.29 18.95
CA THR A 66 -6.92 -18.60 18.70
C THR A 66 -8.32 -18.62 19.30
N GLU A 67 -9.35 -18.51 18.46
CA GLU A 67 -10.73 -18.54 18.89
C GLU A 67 -11.44 -19.75 18.27
N LYS A 68 -11.93 -20.67 19.14
CA LYS A 68 -12.77 -21.83 18.76
C LYS A 68 -12.29 -22.56 17.49
N GLU A 69 -11.01 -22.98 17.48
CA GLU A 69 -10.33 -23.71 16.40
C GLU A 69 -9.87 -22.89 15.18
N ARG A 70 -10.09 -21.58 15.11
CA ARG A 70 -9.52 -20.72 14.06
C ARG A 70 -8.46 -19.79 14.62
N GLU A 71 -7.28 -19.81 13.99
CA GLU A 71 -6.21 -18.87 14.27
C GLU A 71 -6.42 -17.60 13.45
N SER A 72 -6.73 -16.51 14.13
CA SER A 72 -6.92 -15.19 13.52
C SER A 72 -5.72 -14.29 13.79
N ALA A 73 -5.28 -13.56 12.77
CA ALA A 73 -4.18 -12.60 12.88
C ALA A 73 -4.72 -11.18 12.92
N GLU A 74 -4.38 -10.45 13.98
CA GLU A 74 -4.63 -9.02 14.12
C GLU A 74 -3.34 -8.23 13.86
N PRO A 75 -3.28 -7.41 12.78
CA PRO A 75 -2.13 -6.56 12.49
C PRO A 75 -1.83 -5.56 13.62
N GLU A 76 -0.63 -5.61 14.18
CA GLU A 76 -0.16 -4.69 15.23
C GLU A 76 0.79 -3.63 14.65
N ALA A 77 1.83 -4.05 13.92
CA ALA A 77 2.87 -3.17 13.43
C ALA A 77 3.26 -3.47 11.98
N LEU A 78 3.58 -2.43 11.22
CA LEU A 78 4.14 -2.53 9.87
C LEU A 78 5.66 -2.58 9.97
N ILE A 79 6.26 -3.65 9.43
CA ILE A 79 7.71 -3.82 9.36
C ILE A 79 8.20 -3.22 8.04
N GLU A 80 7.70 -3.75 6.91
CA GLU A 80 8.07 -3.29 5.57
C GLU A 80 6.81 -3.07 4.72
N PRO A 81 6.59 -1.85 4.20
CA PRO A 81 5.54 -1.60 3.22
C PRO A 81 5.92 -2.23 1.88
N PHE A 82 4.96 -2.87 1.23
CA PHE A 82 5.15 -3.41 -0.12
C PHE A 82 5.22 -2.31 -1.19
N LEU A 83 4.38 -1.29 -1.04
CA LEU A 83 4.25 -0.19 -2.00
C LEU A 83 4.85 1.09 -1.41
N THR A 84 6.04 1.46 -1.89
CA THR A 84 6.65 2.77 -1.64
C THR A 84 6.37 3.71 -2.81
N ARG A 85 6.85 3.34 -4.00
CA ARG A 85 6.60 4.00 -5.29
C ARG A 85 5.96 3.02 -6.26
N PHE A 86 4.82 3.38 -6.85
CA PHE A 86 4.11 2.50 -7.77
C PHE A 86 3.51 3.27 -8.93
N VAL A 87 3.31 2.55 -10.02
CA VAL A 87 2.58 3.05 -11.19
C VAL A 87 1.14 2.55 -11.09
N GLY A 88 0.18 3.42 -11.41
CA GLY A 88 -1.22 3.04 -11.37
C GLY A 88 -2.10 3.88 -12.28
N LYS A 89 -3.32 3.38 -12.47
CA LYS A 89 -4.38 4.07 -13.20
C LYS A 89 -5.13 4.99 -12.25
N VAL A 90 -5.31 6.23 -12.67
CA VAL A 90 -6.05 7.25 -11.95
C VAL A 90 -7.54 7.12 -12.28
N HIS A 91 -8.33 6.89 -11.26
CA HIS A 91 -9.78 6.88 -11.30
C HIS A 91 -10.30 8.14 -10.59
N LYS A 92 -11.08 8.96 -11.30
CA LYS A 92 -11.83 10.07 -10.71
C LYS A 92 -13.27 9.63 -10.49
N LYS A 93 -13.75 9.65 -9.24
CA LYS A 93 -15.15 9.39 -8.87
C LYS A 93 -15.64 10.48 -7.92
N ASP A 94 -16.69 11.19 -8.30
CA ASP A 94 -17.39 12.19 -7.47
C ASP A 94 -16.43 13.18 -6.76
N ASP A 95 -15.51 13.75 -7.54
CA ASP A 95 -14.44 14.68 -7.12
C ASP A 95 -13.34 14.12 -6.21
N ARG A 96 -13.38 12.83 -5.88
CA ARG A 96 -12.26 12.11 -5.27
C ARG A 96 -11.44 11.42 -6.34
N LEU A 97 -10.16 11.74 -6.37
CA LEU A 97 -9.17 11.02 -7.16
C LEU A 97 -8.69 9.82 -6.36
N SER A 98 -8.58 8.69 -7.04
CA SER A 98 -8.05 7.45 -6.49
C SER A 98 -7.10 6.83 -7.48
N ILE A 99 -6.00 6.24 -7.00
CA ILE A 99 -5.08 5.51 -7.86
C ILE A 99 -5.20 4.01 -7.57
N VAL A 100 -5.27 3.22 -8.63
CA VAL A 100 -5.25 1.76 -8.55
C VAL A 100 -3.90 1.28 -9.09
N PRO A 101 -3.05 0.66 -8.25
CA PRO A 101 -1.73 0.18 -8.67
C PRO A 101 -1.85 -0.87 -9.79
N ASP A 102 -0.95 -0.80 -10.78
CA ASP A 102 -0.87 -1.77 -11.89
C ASP A 102 -0.01 -2.98 -11.50
N HIS A 103 -0.41 -3.68 -10.45
CA HIS A 103 0.15 -4.96 -10.03
C HIS A 103 -1.00 -5.95 -9.85
N PRO A 104 -0.98 -7.15 -10.46
CA PRO A 104 -2.08 -8.12 -10.39
C PRO A 104 -2.63 -8.39 -8.96
N PRO A 105 -1.79 -8.46 -7.91
CA PRO A 105 -2.30 -8.60 -6.55
C PRO A 105 -2.76 -7.28 -5.89
N ALA A 106 -2.20 -6.12 -6.28
CA ALA A 106 -2.55 -4.80 -5.73
C ALA A 106 -3.75 -4.14 -6.43
N GLN A 107 -4.07 -4.57 -7.66
CA GLN A 107 -5.28 -4.20 -8.40
C GLN A 107 -6.56 -4.67 -7.67
N ARG A 108 -6.40 -5.61 -6.73
CA ARG A 108 -7.44 -6.18 -5.88
C ARG A 108 -7.61 -5.44 -4.55
N CYS A 109 -6.73 -4.48 -4.24
CA CYS A 109 -6.83 -3.63 -3.06
C CYS A 109 -7.79 -2.46 -3.31
N HIS A 110 -8.28 -1.87 -2.21
CA HIS A 110 -9.20 -0.73 -2.29
C HIS A 110 -8.51 0.47 -2.98
N PRO A 111 -9.26 1.28 -3.76
CA PRO A 111 -8.71 2.46 -4.40
C PRO A 111 -8.02 3.35 -3.35
N VAL A 112 -6.74 3.67 -3.57
CA VAL A 112 -6.02 4.56 -2.65
C VAL A 112 -6.43 5.99 -2.97
N PRO A 113 -7.04 6.72 -2.03
CA PRO A 113 -7.40 8.11 -2.26
C PRO A 113 -6.13 8.96 -2.42
N CYS A 114 -6.10 9.75 -3.49
CA CYS A 114 -5.07 10.74 -3.79
C CYS A 114 -5.76 12.09 -3.97
N PRO A 115 -5.50 13.13 -3.18
CA PRO A 115 -5.91 14.49 -3.54
C PRO A 115 -5.10 14.99 -4.74
N SER A 116 -5.74 15.74 -5.63
CA SER A 116 -5.14 16.38 -6.82
C SER A 116 -4.04 17.42 -6.53
N VAL A 117 -3.72 17.71 -5.27
CA VAL A 117 -2.96 18.90 -4.89
C VAL A 117 -1.55 18.95 -5.51
N ALA A 118 -0.95 17.80 -5.81
CA ALA A 118 0.43 17.72 -6.33
C ALA A 118 0.56 18.04 -7.84
N LEU A 119 -0.50 17.84 -8.63
CA LEU A 119 -0.47 18.11 -10.07
C LEU A 119 -1.58 19.10 -10.37
N SER A 120 -1.21 20.36 -10.62
CA SER A 120 -2.06 21.44 -11.11
C SER A 120 -2.56 21.19 -12.55
N MET A 121 -2.90 19.96 -12.88
CA MET A 121 -3.38 19.50 -14.18
C MET A 121 -4.72 18.79 -14.02
N ILE A 122 -5.60 19.01 -15.00
CA ILE A 122 -6.91 18.36 -15.08
C ILE A 122 -6.67 16.91 -15.54
N LEU A 123 -6.45 16.00 -14.58
CA LEU A 123 -6.38 14.57 -14.85
C LEU A 123 -7.74 14.07 -15.34
N LYS A 124 -7.74 13.39 -16.49
CA LYS A 124 -8.92 12.73 -17.04
C LYS A 124 -9.08 11.34 -16.42
N LYS A 125 -10.28 10.78 -16.58
CA LYS A 125 -10.59 9.42 -16.12
C LYS A 125 -9.69 8.43 -16.92
N VAL A 126 -8.99 7.52 -16.23
CA VAL A 126 -8.12 6.47 -16.80
C VAL A 126 -6.69 6.91 -17.19
N ASP A 127 -6.21 8.04 -16.67
CA ASP A 127 -4.82 8.45 -16.88
C ASP A 127 -3.81 7.61 -16.09
N TRP A 128 -2.57 7.51 -16.58
CA TRP A 128 -1.49 6.81 -15.90
C TRP A 128 -0.58 7.77 -15.14
N ALA A 129 -0.31 7.44 -13.88
CA ALA A 129 0.58 8.23 -13.04
C ALA A 129 1.46 7.35 -12.16
N VAL A 130 2.59 7.92 -11.74
CA VAL A 130 3.43 7.42 -10.66
C VAL A 130 2.94 8.05 -9.36
N ALA A 131 2.75 7.23 -8.35
CA ALA A 131 2.42 7.67 -7.01
C ALA A 131 3.38 7.11 -5.97
N GLU A 132 3.56 7.86 -4.89
CA GLU A 132 4.30 7.47 -3.70
C GLU A 132 3.34 7.33 -2.51
N MET A 133 3.44 6.22 -1.78
CA MET A 133 2.67 6.00 -0.56
C MET A 133 3.23 6.87 0.57
N ARG A 134 2.42 7.78 1.10
CA ARG A 134 2.81 8.66 2.22
C ARG A 134 2.24 8.22 3.55
N ARG A 135 0.97 7.75 3.56
CA ARG A 135 0.27 7.37 4.81
C ARG A 135 -0.19 5.94 4.77
N HIS A 136 -0.06 5.28 5.93
CA HIS A 136 -0.40 3.88 6.09
C HIS A 136 -1.17 3.69 7.41
N PRO A 137 -2.32 2.97 7.42
CA PRO A 137 -3.14 2.82 8.62
C PRO A 137 -2.39 2.25 9.83
N LEU A 138 -1.49 1.28 9.60
CA LEU A 138 -0.63 0.74 10.66
C LEU A 138 0.38 1.73 11.28
N LYS A 139 0.59 2.91 10.69
CA LYS A 139 1.39 3.99 11.31
C LYS A 139 0.55 4.91 12.20
N GLY A 140 -0.75 4.62 12.37
CA GLY A 140 -1.69 5.44 13.12
C GLY A 140 -2.51 6.42 12.25
N ASP A 141 -2.35 6.36 10.93
CA ASP A 141 -3.13 7.18 10.01
C ASP A 141 -4.57 6.67 9.85
N ARG A 142 -5.52 7.57 9.57
CA ARG A 142 -6.94 7.19 9.35
C ARG A 142 -7.20 6.36 8.09
N GLY A 143 -6.23 6.24 7.18
CA GLY A 143 -6.40 5.53 5.91
C GLY A 143 -5.13 5.55 5.07
N PHE A 144 -5.16 4.80 3.96
CA PHE A 144 -4.12 4.85 2.94
C PHE A 144 -4.14 6.19 2.22
N TYR A 145 -2.97 6.75 1.98
CA TYR A 145 -2.81 7.97 1.20
C TYR A 145 -1.58 7.85 0.33
N ALA A 146 -1.78 8.04 -0.96
CA ALA A 146 -0.69 8.20 -1.90
C ALA A 146 -0.67 9.63 -2.45
N GLU A 147 0.51 10.09 -2.79
CA GLU A 147 0.76 11.37 -3.44
C GLU A 147 1.18 11.09 -4.88
N LEU A 148 0.65 11.86 -5.84
CA LEU A 148 1.02 11.72 -7.24
C LEU A 148 2.30 12.50 -7.49
N THR A 149 3.37 11.80 -7.86
CA THR A 149 4.69 12.42 -8.09
C THR A 149 4.88 12.79 -9.56
N GLN A 150 4.40 11.95 -10.48
CA GLN A 150 4.66 12.12 -11.90
C GLN A 150 3.49 11.65 -12.76
N PHE A 151 3.11 12.45 -13.74
CA PHE A 151 2.20 12.03 -14.81
C PHE A 151 2.96 11.24 -15.88
N ILE A 152 2.40 10.11 -16.33
CA ILE A 152 3.04 9.25 -17.34
C ILE A 152 2.48 9.54 -18.73
N THR A 153 1.20 9.21 -18.94
CA THR A 153 0.50 9.36 -20.22
C THR A 153 -1.01 9.21 -20.01
N TYR A 154 -1.79 9.56 -21.03
CA TYR A 154 -3.24 9.36 -21.07
C TYR A 154 -3.58 7.88 -21.30
N GLY A 155 -4.77 7.45 -20.87
CA GLY A 155 -5.22 6.06 -21.03
C GLY A 155 -5.36 5.60 -22.49
N ASP A 156 -5.54 6.54 -23.42
CA ASP A 156 -5.80 6.28 -24.84
C ASP A 156 -4.51 6.17 -25.70
N ASP A 157 -3.33 6.30 -25.08
CA ASP A 157 -2.05 6.22 -25.79
C ASP A 157 -1.65 4.76 -26.09
N HIS A 158 -1.29 4.46 -27.34
CA HIS A 158 -0.83 3.13 -27.75
C HIS A 158 0.51 2.75 -27.12
N PHE A 159 1.33 3.72 -26.69
CA PHE A 159 2.62 3.48 -26.08
C PHE A 159 2.57 3.28 -24.56
N VAL A 160 1.38 3.16 -23.97
CA VAL A 160 1.18 2.89 -22.53
C VAL A 160 2.09 1.78 -21.99
N PRO A 161 2.20 0.58 -22.62
CA PRO A 161 3.06 -0.48 -22.08
C PRO A 161 4.53 -0.07 -21.94
N TRP A 162 5.04 0.73 -22.88
CA TRP A 162 6.41 1.23 -22.87
C TRP A 162 6.62 2.26 -21.76
N TRP A 163 5.75 3.27 -21.69
CA TRP A 163 5.85 4.33 -20.70
C TRP A 163 5.67 3.83 -19.27
N VAL A 164 4.75 2.88 -19.06
CA VAL A 164 4.51 2.25 -17.75
C VAL A 164 5.73 1.44 -17.32
N THR A 165 6.34 0.68 -18.23
CA THR A 165 7.53 -0.13 -17.92
C THR A 165 8.73 0.75 -17.58
N LEU A 166 8.98 1.81 -18.36
CA LEU A 166 10.04 2.78 -18.07
C LEU A 166 9.82 3.46 -16.71
N ALA A 167 8.58 3.92 -16.45
CA ALA A 167 8.25 4.56 -15.19
C ALA A 167 8.37 3.61 -14.00
N ARG A 168 7.99 2.34 -14.14
CA ARG A 168 8.11 1.31 -13.10
C ARG A 168 9.57 1.11 -12.68
N HIS A 169 10.47 0.99 -13.64
CA HIS A 169 11.91 0.79 -13.38
C HIS A 169 12.69 2.09 -13.16
N ASN A 170 12.00 3.25 -13.16
CA ASN A 170 12.61 4.57 -13.05
C ASN A 170 13.73 4.79 -14.10
N LEU A 171 13.52 4.26 -15.31
CA LEU A 171 14.45 4.41 -16.42
C LEU A 171 14.21 5.73 -17.14
N GLU A 172 15.29 6.31 -17.64
CA GLU A 172 15.24 7.55 -18.42
C GLU A 172 14.43 7.35 -19.70
N LYS A 173 13.57 8.32 -19.98
CA LYS A 173 12.73 8.36 -21.19
C LYS A 173 13.43 8.99 -22.39
N GLU A 174 14.57 9.63 -22.16
CA GLU A 174 15.27 10.43 -23.16
C GLU A 174 16.71 9.94 -23.28
N ALA A 175 17.24 9.94 -24.50
CA ALA A 175 18.65 9.63 -24.70
C ALA A 175 19.50 10.68 -23.98
N THR A 176 20.52 10.24 -23.25
CA THR A 176 21.47 11.14 -22.58
C THR A 176 22.01 12.14 -23.60
N ARG A 177 21.67 13.42 -23.41
CA ARG A 177 22.14 14.49 -24.27
C ARG A 177 23.65 14.61 -24.03
N ARG A 178 24.47 14.02 -24.91
CA ARG A 178 25.93 14.15 -24.86
C ARG A 178 26.27 15.64 -24.84
N ARG A 179 26.69 16.16 -23.68
CA ARG A 179 27.39 17.44 -23.59
C ARG A 179 28.77 17.22 -24.19
N GLY A 180 28.93 17.55 -25.46
CA GLY A 180 30.25 17.46 -26.11
C GLY A 180 30.17 17.59 -27.61
N ASP A 181 29.77 18.77 -28.09
CA ASP A 181 30.27 19.36 -29.33
C ASP A 181 30.22 20.89 -29.15
N ARG A 182 31.06 21.37 -28.24
CA ARG A 182 31.54 22.75 -28.25
C ARG A 182 33.06 22.69 -28.18
N HIS A 183 33.68 22.39 -29.32
CA HIS A 183 34.97 23.00 -29.68
C HIS A 183 35.30 22.83 -31.17
N ALA A 184 35.81 23.93 -31.71
CA ALA A 184 36.60 24.11 -32.94
C ALA A 184 35.84 24.38 -34.25
N GLY A 185 35.97 25.63 -34.69
CA GLY A 185 35.54 26.22 -35.95
C GLY A 185 35.62 27.73 -35.83
#